data_AF-A0A812A0N4-F1
#
_entry.id   AF-A0A812A0N4-F1
#
_cell.length_a   1.000
_cell.length_b   1.000
_cell.length_c   1.000
_cell.angle_alpha   90.00
_cell.angle_beta   90.00
_cell.angle_gamma   90.00
#
_symmetry.space_group_name_H-M   'P 1'
#
loop_
_entity.id
_entity.type
_entity.pdbx_description
1 polymer ?
#
loop_
_entity_poly.entity_id
_entity_poly.type
_entity_poly.pdbx_seq_one_letter_code
_entity_poly.pdbx_strand_id
1 'polypeptide(L)' 'MAQPIHAPSNLPGSHEHHEESGSPAPAGSGLNLLKCSQAAADLKQSHLQNAPHDPLLTGVSSSTNPFRPQKVCSFLW' A
#
# COMPACT_ATOMS: atom_id res chain seq x y z
N MET A 1 -71.92 -11.05 -41.50
CA MET A 1 -71.26 -9.77 -41.16
C MET A 1 -70.73 -9.91 -39.74
N ALA A 2 -69.44 -10.17 -39.58
CA ALA A 2 -68.82 -10.46 -38.28
C ALA A 2 -67.97 -9.26 -37.85
N GLN A 3 -68.12 -8.84 -36.60
CA GLN A 3 -67.37 -7.72 -36.00
C GLN A 3 -66.02 -8.22 -35.46
N PRO A 4 -64.91 -7.46 -35.59
CA PRO A 4 -63.66 -7.83 -34.91
C PRO A 4 -63.67 -7.34 -33.45
N ILE A 5 -63.49 -8.29 -32.54
CA ILE A 5 -63.31 -8.10 -31.09
C ILE A 5 -61.99 -7.36 -30.81
N HIS A 6 -62.03 -6.29 -30.01
CA HIS A 6 -60.82 -5.60 -29.54
C HIS A 6 -60.17 -6.44 -28.43
N ALA A 7 -58.96 -6.95 -28.66
CA ALA A 7 -58.19 -7.64 -27.63
C ALA A 7 -57.52 -6.60 -26.70
N PRO A 8 -57.56 -6.75 -25.37
CA PRO A 8 -56.82 -5.88 -24.47
C PRO A 8 -55.32 -6.21 -24.56
N SER A 9 -54.51 -5.24 -24.96
CA SER A 9 -53.05 -5.29 -24.97
C SER A 9 -52.51 -5.42 -23.54
N ASN A 10 -52.39 -6.66 -23.04
CA ASN A 10 -51.59 -6.95 -21.86
C ASN A 10 -50.13 -7.05 -22.31
N LEU A 11 -49.35 -5.98 -22.09
CA LEU A 11 -47.90 -6.05 -22.21
C LEU A 11 -47.37 -6.94 -21.06
N PRO A 12 -46.66 -8.04 -21.33
CA PRO A 12 -45.97 -8.76 -20.27
C PRO A 12 -44.83 -7.88 -19.75
N GLY A 13 -44.85 -7.59 -18.45
CA GLY A 13 -43.72 -6.99 -17.76
C GLY A 13 -42.49 -7.87 -17.98
N SER A 14 -41.48 -7.31 -18.63
CA SER A 14 -40.16 -7.89 -18.80
C SER A 14 -39.50 -8.02 -17.43
N HIS A 15 -39.65 -9.19 -16.81
CA HIS A 15 -38.85 -9.57 -15.66
C HIS A 15 -37.47 -9.98 -16.20
N GLU A 16 -36.63 -8.97 -16.44
CA GLU A 16 -35.24 -9.18 -16.79
C GLU A 16 -34.51 -9.56 -15.51
N HIS A 17 -34.32 -10.87 -15.31
CA HIS A 17 -33.36 -11.38 -14.34
C HIS A 17 -31.96 -11.00 -14.84
N HIS A 18 -31.51 -9.81 -14.45
CA HIS A 18 -30.10 -9.44 -14.57
C HIS A 18 -29.35 -10.23 -13.50
N GLU A 19 -28.87 -11.41 -13.87
CA GLU A 19 -27.81 -12.10 -13.14
C GLU A 19 -26.56 -11.24 -13.28
N GLU A 20 -26.43 -10.21 -12.43
CA GLU A 20 -25.16 -9.53 -12.24
C GLU A 20 -24.27 -10.52 -11.48
N SER A 21 -23.50 -11.30 -12.24
CA SER A 21 -22.30 -11.97 -11.74
C SER A 21 -21.27 -10.89 -11.37
N GLY A 22 -21.56 -10.15 -10.30
CA GLY A 22 -20.68 -9.20 -9.68
C GLY A 22 -19.57 -9.98 -9.01
N SER A 23 -18.51 -10.30 -9.77
CA SER A 23 -17.23 -10.67 -9.18
C SER A 23 -16.90 -9.65 -8.07
N PRO A 24 -16.53 -10.08 -6.86
CA PRO A 24 -16.19 -9.15 -5.80
C PRO A 24 -15.06 -8.25 -6.31
N ALA A 25 -15.34 -6.94 -6.43
CA ALA A 25 -14.34 -5.95 -6.73
C ALA A 25 -13.17 -6.18 -5.75
N PRO A 26 -11.91 -6.26 -6.23
CA PRO A 26 -10.79 -6.53 -5.35
C PRO A 26 -10.76 -5.47 -4.25
N ALA A 27 -10.54 -5.93 -3.01
CA ALA A 27 -10.56 -5.16 -1.76
C ALA A 27 -9.47 -4.05 -1.70
N GLY A 28 -9.50 -3.11 -2.65
CA GLY A 28 -8.55 -2.00 -2.77
C GLY A 28 -9.17 -0.63 -2.46
N SER A 29 -10.42 -0.58 -2.00
CA SER A 29 -11.21 0.66 -1.91
C SER A 29 -10.99 1.47 -0.62
N GLY A 30 -9.88 1.27 0.10
CA GLY A 30 -9.65 1.90 1.40
C GLY A 30 -8.24 2.44 1.66
N LEU A 31 -7.36 2.43 0.66
CA LEU A 31 -5.98 2.92 0.84
C LEU A 31 -5.92 4.41 0.48
N ASN A 32 -5.58 5.26 1.46
CA ASN A 32 -5.31 6.67 1.21
C ASN A 32 -4.00 6.77 0.43
N LEU A 33 -4.09 6.72 -0.90
CA LEU A 33 -2.96 6.72 -1.82
C LEU A 33 -2.25 8.07 -1.74
N LEU A 34 -1.13 8.10 -1.03
CA LEU A 34 -0.22 9.24 -1.03
C LEU A 34 0.36 9.40 -2.45
N LYS A 35 0.46 10.65 -2.93
CA LYS A 35 1.12 10.95 -4.21
C LYS A 35 2.56 10.43 -4.12
N CYS A 36 3.03 9.70 -5.13
CA CYS A 36 4.40 9.15 -5.15
C CYS A 36 5.46 10.23 -4.90
N SER A 37 5.24 11.45 -5.38
CA SER A 37 6.11 12.59 -5.10
C SER A 37 6.20 12.95 -3.61
N GLN A 38 5.08 12.84 -2.88
CA GLN A 38 5.02 13.13 -1.45
C GLN A 38 5.70 12.02 -0.64
N ALA A 39 5.44 10.76 -0.96
CA ALA A 39 6.10 9.63 -0.32
C ALA A 39 7.62 9.64 -0.56
N ALA A 40 8.05 9.97 -1.78
CA ALA A 40 9.46 10.10 -2.11
C ALA A 40 10.12 11.28 -1.36
N ALA A 41 9.44 12.43 -1.24
CA ALA A 41 9.94 13.57 -0.48
C ALA A 41 10.09 13.24 1.01
N ASP A 42 9.09 12.56 1.59
CA ASP A 42 9.10 12.13 2.99
C ASP A 42 10.22 11.12 3.27
N LEU A 43 10.39 10.12 2.41
CA LEU A 43 11.46 9.14 2.52
C LEU A 43 12.84 9.80 2.43
N LYS A 44 13.03 10.75 1.50
CA LYS A 44 14.27 11.53 1.41
C LYS A 44 14.53 12.33 2.68
N GLN A 45 13.50 12.98 3.21
CA GLN A 45 13.63 13.77 4.43
C GLN A 45 14.01 12.89 5.62
N SER A 46 13.34 11.75 5.80
CA SER A 46 13.69 10.78 6.84
C SER A 46 15.16 10.33 6.72
N HIS A 47 15.61 10.04 5.50
CA HIS A 47 16.99 9.62 5.28
C HIS A 47 18.00 10.73 5.61
N LEU A 48 17.72 11.99 5.21
CA LEU A 48 18.59 13.14 5.52
C LEU A 48 18.66 13.43 7.02
N GLN A 49 17.55 13.29 7.74
CA GLN A 49 17.52 13.49 9.19
C GLN A 49 18.28 12.38 9.93
N ASN A 50 18.24 11.15 9.43
CA ASN A 50 18.83 9.99 10.12
C ASN A 50 20.28 9.71 9.69
N ALA A 51 20.70 10.12 8.49
CA ALA A 51 22.04 9.84 7.98
C ALA A 51 23.19 10.28 8.90
N PRO A 52 23.15 11.46 9.56
CA PRO A 52 24.19 11.86 10.51
C PRO A 52 24.24 11.01 11.78
N HIS A 53 23.15 10.31 12.10
CA HIS A 53 23.05 9.45 13.28
C HIS A 53 23.38 7.99 12.97
N ASP A 54 23.55 7.63 11.70
CA ASP A 54 23.93 6.29 11.28
C ASP A 54 25.44 6.10 11.45
N PRO A 55 25.90 5.25 12.41
CA PRO A 55 27.32 4.98 12.63
C PRO A 55 28.01 4.35 11.43
N LEU A 56 27.25 3.69 10.54
CA LEU A 56 27.78 3.05 9.33
C LEU A 56 28.06 4.07 8.23
N LEU A 57 27.29 5.16 8.18
CA LEU A 57 27.48 6.23 7.20
C LEU A 57 28.50 7.26 7.68
N THR A 58 28.52 7.58 8.98
CA THR A 58 29.38 8.63 9.54
C THR A 58 30.69 8.12 10.12
N GLY A 59 30.77 6.81 10.39
CA GLY A 59 31.86 6.24 11.16
C GLY A 59 31.78 6.62 12.64
N VAL A 60 32.46 5.86 13.48
CA VAL A 60 32.55 6.14 14.92
C VAL A 60 34.00 6.03 15.37
N SER A 61 34.35 6.81 16.40
CA SER A 61 35.64 6.67 17.06
C SER A 61 35.80 5.25 17.60
N SER A 62 37.06 4.78 17.64
CA SER A 62 37.41 3.52 18.27
C SER A 62 36.82 3.36 19.67
N SER A 63 36.80 4.42 20.49
CA SER A 63 36.29 4.36 21.87
C SER A 63 34.78 4.21 21.98
N THR A 64 34.03 4.64 20.97
CA THR A 64 32.55 4.57 20.92
C THR A 64 32.05 3.44 20.02
N ASN A 65 32.95 2.67 19.39
CA ASN A 65 32.60 1.50 18.59
C ASN A 65 32.36 0.27 19.48
N PRO A 66 31.12 -0.26 19.59
CA PRO A 66 30.83 -1.44 20.40
C PRO A 66 31.45 -2.73 19.86
N PHE A 67 31.85 -2.77 18.57
CA PHE A 67 32.52 -3.90 17.94
C PHE A 67 34.05 -3.83 18.04
N ARG A 68 34.59 -2.81 18.71
CA ARG A 68 36.03 -2.65 18.83
C ARG A 68 36.63 -3.86 19.55
N PRO A 69 37.67 -4.51 19.00
CA PRO A 69 38.42 -5.50 19.74
C PRO A 69 38.94 -4.89 21.06
N GLN A 70 38.66 -5.57 22.17
CA GLN A 70 39.24 -5.22 23.45
C GLN A 70 40.75 -5.38 23.32
N LYS A 71 41.49 -4.32 23.63
CA LYS A 71 42.94 -4.46 23.84
C LYS A 71 43.10 -5.22 25.14
N VAL A 72 43.08 -6.55 25.07
CA VAL A 72 43.66 -7.36 26.12
C VAL A 72 45.14 -6.99 26.12
N CYS A 73 45.55 -6.16 27.08
CA CYS A 73 46.95 -6.12 27.46
C CYS A 73 47.23 -7.48 28.05
N SER A 74 47.62 -8.44 27.20
CA SER A 74 48.42 -9.55 27.67
C SER A 74 49.65 -8.90 28.25
N PHE A 75 49.69 -8.76 29.57
CA PHE A 75 50.94 -8.66 30.29
C PHE A 75 51.63 -10.00 30.03
N LEU A 76 52.26 -10.11 28.86
CA LEU A 76 53.29 -11.09 28.63
C LEU A 76 54.39 -10.68 29.60
N TRP A 77 54.38 -11.37 30.73
CA TRP A 77 55.52 -11.48 31.61
C TRP A 77 56.76 -11.86 30.80
#